data_AF-A0A7W9MYQ5-F1
#
_entry.id   AF-A0A7W9MYQ5-F1
#
_cell.length_a   1.000
_cell.length_b   1.000
_cell.length_c   1.000
_cell.angle_alpha   90.00
_cell.angle_beta   90.00
_cell.angle_gamma   90.00
#
_symmetry.space_group_name_H-M   'P 1'
#
loop_
_entity.id
_entity.type
_entity.pdbx_description
1 polymer ?
#
loop_
_entity_poly.entity_id
_entity_poly.type
_entity_poly.pdbx_seq_one_letter_code
_entity_poly.pdbx_strand_id
1 'polypeptide(L)' 'MRALWNGAVLAESDDPVVVDGNYDFPASALRVE' A
#
# COMPACT_ATOMS: atom_id res chain seq x y z
N MET A 1 5.18 -3.97 -4.32
CA MET A 1 3.91 -4.63 -3.86
C MET A 1 2.74 -3.65 -4.02
N ARG A 2 1.51 -4.13 -4.26
CA ARG A 2 0.32 -3.27 -4.49
C ARG A 2 -0.84 -3.62 -3.57
N ALA A 3 -1.46 -2.59 -2.97
CA ALA A 3 -2.75 -2.69 -2.29
C ALA A 3 -3.88 -2.37 -3.29
N LEU A 4 -4.78 -3.34 -3.50
CA LEU A 4 -5.83 -3.28 -4.51
C LEU A 4 -7.21 -3.35 -3.84
N TRP A 5 -8.14 -2.50 -4.29
CA TRP A 5 -9.55 -2.54 -3.87
C TRP A 5 -10.46 -2.22 -5.05
N ASN A 6 -11.44 -3.09 -5.33
CA ASN A 6 -12.36 -2.95 -6.47
C ASN A 6 -11.68 -2.61 -7.82
N GLY A 7 -10.48 -3.16 -8.05
CA GLY A 7 -9.70 -2.92 -9.28
C GLY A 7 -8.88 -1.62 -9.28
N ALA A 8 -9.01 -0.76 -8.28
CA ALA A 8 -8.17 0.42 -8.09
C ALA A 8 -6.91 0.08 -7.27
N VAL A 9 -5.78 0.73 -7.59
CA VAL A 9 -4.56 0.67 -6.79
C VAL A 9 -4.62 1.78 -5.75
N LEU A 10 -4.73 1.41 -4.47
CA LEU A 10 -4.76 2.36 -3.35
C LEU A 10 -3.37 2.74 -2.87
N ALA A 11 -2.43 1.78 -2.89
CA ALA A 11 -1.05 1.99 -2.50
C ALA A 11 -0.09 1.11 -3.29
N GLU A 12 1.11 1.63 -3.59
CA GLU A 12 2.18 0.88 -4.24
C GLU A 12 3.54 1.27 -3.66
N SER A 13 4.26 0.29 -3.11
CA SER A 13 5.60 0.47 -2.54
C SER A 13 6.44 -0.76 -2.81
N ASP A 14 7.72 -0.55 -3.12
CA ASP A 14 8.73 -1.61 -3.17
C ASP A 14 9.30 -1.96 -1.79
N ASP A 15 8.99 -1.14 -0.78
CA ASP A 15 9.41 -1.32 0.61
C ASP A 15 8.23 -1.09 1.58
N PRO A 16 7.23 -1.98 1.62
CA PRO A 16 6.17 -1.94 2.62
C PRO A 16 6.67 -2.51 3.96
N VAL A 17 6.17 -1.98 5.07
CA VAL A 17 6.51 -2.47 6.42
C VAL A 17 5.50 -3.53 6.84
N VAL A 18 5.95 -4.60 7.49
CA VAL A 18 5.05 -5.60 8.07
C VAL A 18 4.92 -5.34 9.57
N VAL A 19 3.70 -5.06 10.03
CA VAL A 19 3.35 -4.84 11.44
C VAL A 19 2.27 -5.83 11.83
N ASP A 20 2.56 -6.70 12.81
CA ASP A 20 1.65 -7.76 13.27
C ASP A 20 1.08 -8.63 12.14
N GLY A 21 1.88 -8.88 11.09
CA GLY A 21 1.50 -9.67 9.93
C GLY A 21 0.66 -8.91 8.88
N ASN A 22 0.36 -7.63 9.12
CA ASN A 22 -0.28 -6.75 8.13
C ASN A 22 0.75 -5.91 7.40
N TYR A 23 0.42 -5.50 6.17
CA TYR A 23 1.26 -4.62 5.36
C TYR A 23 0.85 -3.16 5.54
N ASP A 24 1.73 -2.37 6.15
CA ASP A 24 1.65 -0.93 6.26
C ASP A 24 2.43 -0.27 5.12
N PHE A 25 1.78 0.68 4.45
CA PHE A 25 2.38 1.42 3.34
C PHE A 25 2.77 2.83 3.81
N PRO A 26 3.96 3.34 3.46
CA PRO A 26 4.30 4.71 3.76
C PRO A 26 3.35 5.67 3.04
N ALA A 27 3.12 6.86 3.60
CA ALA A 27 2.19 7.83 3.03
C ALA A 27 2.52 8.21 1.57
N SER A 28 3.80 8.21 1.19
CA SER A 28 4.25 8.45 -0.19
C SER A 28 3.84 7.37 -1.18
N ALA A 29 3.48 6.18 -0.70
CA ALA A 29 2.99 5.08 -1.51
C ALA A 29 1.48 5.16 -1.78
N LEU A 30 0.75 6.00 -1.05
CA LEU A 30 -0.70 6.18 -1.25
C LEU A 30 -0.96 6.93 -2.55
N ARG A 31 -1.94 6.46 -3.32
CA ARG A 31 -2.49 7.22 -4.44
C ARG A 31 -3.57 8.15 -3.90
N VAL A 32 -3.28 9.45 -3.89
CA VAL A 32 -4.22 10.49 -3.50
C VAL A 32 -4.86 11.05 -4.76
N GLU A 33 -6.16 10.89 -4.91
CA GLU A 33 -6.99 11.62 -5.89
C GLU A 33 -7.56 12.90 -5.29
#